data_AF-A0A1J3JL59-F1
#
_entry.id   AF-A0A1J3JL59-F1
#
_cell.length_a   1.000
_cell.length_b   1.000
_cell.length_c   1.000
_cell.angle_alpha   90.00
_cell.angle_beta   90.00
_cell.angle_gamma   90.00
#
_symmetry.space_group_name_H-M   'P 1'
#
loop_
_entity.id
_entity.type
_entity.pdbx_description
1 polymer ?
#
loop_
_entity_poly.entity_id
_entity_poly.type
_entity_poly.pdbx_seq_one_letter_code
_entity_poly.pdbx_strand_id
1 'polypeptide(L)'
;QADVYICSTLVDMYSKCGDIDDSRLMFEKARKRDFVTWNAMICGYAHHGKGEEAIKLFERMLLENMKPNHVTFISILRACAHMGLIDQGLEYLYMMKRDYGLDPQLPHYSNIVDILGKSGKVKRALQLVREMPFEADDVIWRTLLGVCA
;
A
#
# COMPACT_ATOMS: atom_id res chain seq x y z
N GLN A 1 18.01 12.19 -16.31
CA GLN A 1 16.54 12.26 -16.15
C GLN A 1 15.84 11.10 -16.88
N ALA A 2 16.24 10.77 -18.12
CA ALA A 2 15.69 9.61 -18.87
C ALA A 2 15.87 8.25 -18.17
N ASP A 3 17.06 7.98 -17.60
CA ASP A 3 17.40 6.69 -16.97
C ASP A 3 16.45 6.32 -15.80
N VAL A 4 16.09 7.30 -14.96
CA VAL A 4 15.19 7.08 -13.80
C VAL A 4 13.76 6.78 -14.25
N TYR A 5 13.27 7.46 -15.30
CA TYR A 5 11.95 7.22 -15.86
C TYR A 5 11.88 5.86 -16.57
N ILE A 6 12.95 5.45 -17.25
CA ILE A 6 13.06 4.11 -17.84
C ILE A 6 13.04 3.04 -16.75
N CYS A 7 13.75 3.25 -15.64
CA CYS A 7 13.74 2.29 -14.53
C CYS A 7 12.35 2.13 -13.91
N SER A 8 11.66 3.22 -13.57
CA SER A 8 10.32 3.14 -12.95
C SER A 8 9.27 2.53 -13.89
N THR A 9 9.35 2.83 -15.19
CA THR A 9 8.46 2.23 -16.19
C THR A 9 8.74 0.74 -16.40
N LEU A 10 10.01 0.31 -16.42
CA LEU A 10 10.35 -1.11 -16.52
C LEU A 10 9.94 -1.89 -15.27
N VAL A 11 10.14 -1.34 -14.06
CA VAL A 11 9.65 -1.91 -12.80
C VAL A 11 8.13 -2.10 -12.87
N ASP A 12 7.39 -1.04 -13.21
CA ASP A 12 5.93 -1.10 -13.32
C ASP A 12 5.45 -2.09 -14.40
N MET A 13 6.11 -2.13 -15.56
CA MET A 13 5.79 -3.04 -16.67
C MET A 13 5.99 -4.50 -16.28
N TYR A 14 7.17 -4.89 -15.79
CA TYR A 14 7.44 -6.27 -15.41
C TYR A 14 6.50 -6.73 -14.29
N SER A 15 6.29 -5.89 -13.28
CA SER A 15 5.34 -6.15 -12.19
C SER A 15 3.92 -6.41 -12.73
N LYS A 16 3.41 -5.56 -13.64
CA LYS A 16 2.08 -5.74 -14.23
C LYS A 16 1.96 -6.95 -15.15
N CYS A 17 3.07 -7.39 -15.75
CA CYS A 17 3.14 -8.61 -16.56
C CYS A 17 3.20 -9.90 -15.72
N GLY A 18 3.29 -9.80 -14.39
CA GLY A 18 3.41 -10.96 -13.51
C GLY A 18 4.84 -11.36 -13.18
N ASP A 19 5.83 -10.66 -13.72
CA ASP A 19 7.25 -10.95 -13.50
C ASP A 19 7.82 -10.03 -12.40
N ILE A 20 7.53 -10.40 -11.15
CA ILE A 20 7.98 -9.62 -9.99
C ILE A 20 9.50 -9.71 -9.78
N ASP A 21 10.14 -10.77 -10.26
CA ASP A 21 11.57 -10.98 -10.11
C ASP A 21 12.36 -10.06 -11.05
N ASP A 22 11.96 -9.95 -12.33
CA ASP A 22 12.56 -8.99 -13.26
C ASP A 22 12.24 -7.54 -12.86
N SER A 23 11.05 -7.28 -12.33
CA SER A 23 10.72 -5.98 -11.73
C SER A 23 11.71 -5.61 -10.63
N ARG A 24 11.97 -6.53 -9.69
CA ARG A 24 12.95 -6.35 -8.61
C ARG A 24 14.36 -6.15 -9.17
N LEU A 25 14.74 -6.91 -10.20
CA LEU A 25 16.05 -6.78 -10.83
C LEU A 25 16.25 -5.37 -11.42
N MET A 26 15.24 -4.81 -12.08
CA MET A 26 15.29 -3.44 -12.60
C MET A 26 15.38 -2.41 -11.47
N PHE A 27 14.64 -2.63 -10.38
CA PHE A 27 14.71 -1.78 -9.19
C PHE A 27 16.11 -1.75 -8.55
N GLU A 28 16.78 -2.90 -8.43
CA GLU A 28 18.13 -2.96 -7.85
C GLU A 28 19.22 -2.42 -8.79
N LYS A 29 19.02 -2.54 -10.11
CA LYS A 29 19.94 -1.99 -11.13
C LYS A 29 19.83 -0.46 -11.27
N ALA A 30 18.75 0.14 -10.79
CA ALA A 30 18.54 1.58 -10.89
C ALA A 30 19.61 2.36 -10.11
N ARG A 31 20.48 3.09 -10.83
CA ARG A 31 21.55 3.92 -10.24
C ARG A 31 21.02 5.03 -9.34
N LYS A 32 19.83 5.54 -9.65
CA LYS A 32 19.12 6.53 -8.86
C LYS A 32 17.65 6.15 -8.83
N ARG A 33 17.12 5.92 -7.63
CA ARG A 33 15.71 5.63 -7.39
C ARG A 33 15.02 6.88 -6.89
N ASP A 34 14.04 7.36 -7.63
CA ASP A 34 13.13 8.39 -7.17
C ASP A 34 11.88 7.79 -6.52
N PHE A 35 11.02 8.63 -5.95
CA PHE A 35 9.81 8.19 -5.27
C PHE A 35 8.89 7.34 -6.17
N VAL A 36 8.89 7.58 -7.49
CA VAL A 36 8.10 6.80 -8.46
C VAL A 36 8.63 5.38 -8.54
N THR A 37 9.94 5.21 -8.61
CA THR A 37 10.61 3.90 -8.67
C THR A 37 10.36 3.07 -7.40
N TRP A 38 10.44 3.69 -6.22
CA TRP A 38 10.10 3.05 -4.93
C TRP A 38 8.65 2.62 -4.88
N ASN A 39 7.73 3.53 -5.22
CA ASN A 39 6.30 3.24 -5.19
C ASN A 39 5.93 2.13 -6.17
N ALA A 40 6.47 2.13 -7.39
CA ALA A 40 6.21 1.08 -8.37
C ALA A 40 6.56 -0.31 -7.82
N MET A 41 7.71 -0.45 -7.15
CA MET A 41 8.15 -1.74 -6.61
C MET A 41 7.36 -2.15 -5.36
N ILE A 42 7.07 -1.22 -4.44
CA ILE A 42 6.23 -1.48 -3.25
C ILE A 42 4.81 -1.88 -3.67
N CYS A 43 4.22 -1.16 -4.64
CA CYS A 43 2.94 -1.52 -5.26
C CYS A 43 2.99 -2.93 -5.83
N GLY A 44 4.05 -3.24 -6.60
CA GLY A 44 4.23 -4.55 -7.21
C GLY A 44 4.21 -5.67 -6.18
N TYR A 45 5.03 -5.57 -5.14
CA TYR A 45 5.02 -6.57 -4.06
C TYR A 45 3.65 -6.71 -3.39
N ALA A 46 2.97 -5.59 -3.10
CA ALA A 46 1.64 -5.63 -2.50
C ALA A 46 0.61 -6.34 -3.41
N HIS A 47 0.65 -6.10 -4.72
CA HIS A 47 -0.24 -6.72 -5.70
C HIS A 47 0.03 -8.21 -5.92
N HIS A 48 1.29 -8.63 -5.78
CA HIS A 48 1.72 -10.03 -5.93
C HIS A 48 1.62 -10.85 -4.64
N GLY A 49 0.96 -10.32 -3.60
CA GLY A 49 0.82 -11.00 -2.31
C GLY A 49 2.15 -11.14 -1.55
N LYS A 50 3.20 -10.44 -1.96
CA LYS A 50 4.52 -10.40 -1.31
C LYS A 50 4.56 -9.32 -0.23
N GLY A 51 3.61 -9.39 0.71
CA GLY A 51 3.37 -8.31 1.67
C GLY A 51 4.56 -8.02 2.59
N GLU A 52 5.29 -9.06 3.03
CA GLU A 52 6.48 -8.91 3.87
C GLU A 52 7.59 -8.14 3.14
N GLU A 53 7.75 -8.41 1.85
CA GLU A 53 8.75 -7.76 1.00
C GLU A 53 8.38 -6.31 0.71
N ALA A 54 7.08 -6.01 0.59
CA ALA A 54 6.59 -4.63 0.49
C ALA A 54 6.94 -3.84 1.77
N ILE A 55 6.74 -4.41 2.95
CA ILE A 55 7.06 -3.77 4.24
C ILE A 55 8.56 -3.55 4.39
N LYS A 56 9.39 -4.58 4.15
CA LYS A 56 10.86 -4.45 4.18
C LYS A 56 11.35 -3.37 3.21
N LEU A 57 10.75 -3.28 2.02
CA LEU A 57 11.13 -2.26 1.06
C LEU A 57 10.70 -0.85 1.50
N PHE A 58 9.55 -0.71 2.16
CA PHE A 58 9.15 0.54 2.80
C PHE A 58 10.10 0.94 3.92
N GLU A 59 10.50 0.03 4.80
CA GLU A 59 11.49 0.31 5.85
C GLU A 59 12.83 0.77 5.25
N ARG A 60 13.28 0.12 4.17
CA ARG A 60 14.47 0.55 3.41
C ARG A 60 14.28 1.95 2.80
N MET A 61 13.10 2.26 2.26
CA MET A 61 12.78 3.60 1.76
C MET A 61 12.97 4.66 2.86
N LEU A 62 12.51 4.38 4.08
CA LEU A 62 12.68 5.27 5.23
C LEU A 62 14.15 5.44 5.61
N LEU A 63 14.91 4.33 5.67
CA LEU A 63 16.34 4.35 5.99
C LEU A 63 17.17 5.13 4.94
N GLU A 64 16.76 5.10 3.68
CA GLU A 64 17.36 5.88 2.60
C GLU A 64 16.85 7.35 2.56
N ASN A 65 16.14 7.81 3.61
CA ASN A 65 15.57 9.16 3.75
C ASN A 65 14.58 9.55 2.63
N MET A 66 13.97 8.56 1.98
CA MET A 66 12.95 8.79 0.97
C MET A 66 11.59 8.95 1.64
N LYS A 67 10.92 10.08 1.40
CA LYS A 67 9.63 10.38 2.02
C LYS A 67 8.49 9.58 1.37
N PRO A 68 7.72 8.79 2.13
CA PRO A 68 6.48 8.17 1.68
C PRO A 68 5.46 9.20 1.23
N ASN A 69 4.56 8.80 0.33
CA ASN A 69 3.38 9.56 -0.04
C ASN A 69 2.11 8.69 0.06
N HIS A 70 0.95 9.23 -0.33
CA HIS A 70 -0.31 8.49 -0.32
C HIS A 70 -0.24 7.14 -1.05
N VAL A 71 0.45 7.07 -2.20
CA VAL A 71 0.58 5.82 -2.96
C VAL A 71 1.40 4.79 -2.18
N THR A 72 2.47 5.22 -1.51
CA THR A 72 3.26 4.37 -0.62
C THR A 72 2.38 3.76 0.48
N PHE A 73 1.62 4.58 1.19
CA PHE A 73 0.76 4.12 2.28
C PHE A 73 -0.38 3.23 1.79
N ILE A 74 -1.05 3.54 0.67
CA ILE A 74 -2.06 2.64 0.07
C ILE A 74 -1.48 1.25 -0.18
N SER A 75 -0.25 1.18 -0.68
CA SER A 75 0.41 -0.09 -1.02
C SER A 75 0.78 -0.89 0.23
N ILE A 76 1.28 -0.24 1.26
CA ILE A 76 1.61 -0.90 2.54
C ILE A 76 0.35 -1.34 3.28
N LEU A 77 -0.71 -0.53 3.29
CA LEU A 77 -2.00 -0.93 3.85
C LEU A 77 -2.59 -2.13 3.11
N ARG A 78 -2.48 -2.17 1.78
CA ARG A 78 -2.85 -3.35 0.98
C ARG A 78 -2.02 -4.57 1.35
N ALA A 79 -0.71 -4.43 1.51
CA ALA A 79 0.17 -5.51 1.96
C ALA A 79 -0.27 -6.06 3.33
N CYS A 80 -0.56 -5.17 4.29
CA CYS A 80 -1.13 -5.55 5.58
C CYS A 80 -2.49 -6.27 5.42
N ALA A 81 -3.34 -5.84 4.48
CA ALA A 81 -4.63 -6.46 4.20
C ALA A 81 -4.50 -7.91 3.73
N HIS A 82 -3.58 -8.16 2.80
CA HIS A 82 -3.29 -9.51 2.32
C HIS A 82 -2.71 -10.42 3.40
N MET A 83 -1.97 -9.86 4.35
CA MET A 83 -1.35 -10.63 5.44
C MET A 83 -2.20 -10.70 6.72
N GLY A 84 -3.34 -10.00 6.79
CA GLY A 84 -4.17 -9.93 8.00
C GLY A 84 -3.54 -9.13 9.15
N LEU A 85 -2.57 -8.25 8.88
CA LEU A 85 -1.82 -7.50 9.89
C LEU A 85 -2.57 -6.23 10.32
N ILE A 86 -3.63 -6.41 11.12
CA ILE A 86 -4.52 -5.32 11.53
C ILE A 86 -3.77 -4.22 12.29
N ASP A 87 -2.98 -4.58 13.29
CA ASP A 87 -2.38 -3.60 14.20
C ASP A 87 -1.31 -2.78 13.48
N GLN A 88 -0.50 -3.41 12.61
CA GLN A 88 0.45 -2.71 11.75
C GLN A 88 -0.26 -1.82 10.71
N GLY A 89 -1.34 -2.30 10.08
CA GLY A 89 -2.12 -1.50 9.15
C GLY A 89 -2.67 -0.22 9.80
N LEU A 90 -3.18 -0.32 11.02
CA LEU A 90 -3.64 0.85 11.78
C LEU A 90 -2.49 1.78 12.17
N GLU A 91 -1.34 1.24 12.59
CA GLU A 91 -0.17 2.08 12.88
C GLU A 91 0.28 2.85 11.64
N TYR A 92 0.32 2.22 10.46
CA TYR A 92 0.65 2.93 9.21
C TYR A 92 -0.38 3.99 8.83
N LEU A 93 -1.68 3.74 9.06
CA LEU A 93 -2.74 4.73 8.84
C LEU A 93 -2.59 5.95 9.77
N TYR A 94 -2.15 5.77 11.02
CA TYR A 94 -1.92 6.90 11.92
C TYR A 94 -0.58 7.59 11.66
N MET A 95 0.45 6.82 11.35
CA MET A 95 1.79 7.29 10.98
C MET A 95 1.75 8.28 9.81
N MET A 96 0.95 8.01 8.76
CA MET A 96 0.88 8.92 7.61
C MET A 96 0.47 10.35 8.00
N LYS A 97 -0.46 10.49 8.95
CA LYS A 97 -0.89 11.80 9.44
C LYS A 97 0.10 12.38 10.45
N ARG A 98 0.48 11.58 11.44
CA ARG A 98 1.33 11.99 12.57
C ARG A 98 2.72 12.43 12.12
N ASP A 99 3.35 11.64 11.26
CA ASP A 99 4.78 11.77 10.95
C ASP A 99 5.02 12.43 9.58
N TYR A 100 4.03 12.38 8.67
CA TYR A 100 4.15 12.90 7.30
C TYR A 100 3.12 13.97 6.92
N GLY A 101 2.15 14.28 7.79
CA GLY A 101 1.11 15.28 7.50
C GLY A 101 0.19 14.91 6.34
N LEU A 102 0.07 13.62 6.02
CA LEU A 102 -0.80 13.10 4.98
C LEU A 102 -2.14 12.71 5.59
N ASP A 103 -3.22 13.40 5.22
CA ASP A 103 -4.55 13.02 5.69
C ASP A 103 -5.04 11.74 5.00
N PRO A 104 -5.50 10.72 5.75
CA PRO A 104 -6.05 9.51 5.15
C PRO A 104 -7.25 9.80 4.24
N GLN A 105 -7.23 9.21 3.05
CA GLN A 105 -8.29 9.29 2.04
C GLN A 105 -9.03 7.96 1.91
N LEU A 106 -10.17 7.94 1.20
CA LEU A 106 -10.99 6.73 0.94
C LEU A 106 -10.19 5.46 0.61
N PRO A 107 -9.16 5.48 -0.28
CA PRO A 107 -8.38 4.28 -0.58
C PRO A 107 -7.61 3.70 0.63
N HIS A 108 -7.21 4.54 1.58
CA HIS A 108 -6.51 4.10 2.79
C HIS A 108 -7.49 3.37 3.72
N TYR A 109 -8.66 3.97 3.95
CA TYR A 109 -9.71 3.35 4.76
C TYR A 109 -10.27 2.07 4.12
N SER A 110 -10.43 2.03 2.80
CA SER A 110 -10.85 0.83 2.07
C SER A 110 -9.94 -0.35 2.36
N ASN A 111 -8.61 -0.16 2.38
CA ASN A 111 -7.68 -1.22 2.77
C ASN A 111 -7.88 -1.65 4.23
N ILE A 112 -8.08 -0.74 5.17
CA ILE A 112 -8.33 -1.09 6.58
C ILE A 112 -9.65 -1.86 6.76
N VAL A 113 -10.71 -1.44 6.07
CA VAL A 113 -12.00 -2.14 6.04
C VAL A 113 -11.82 -3.55 5.49
N ASP A 114 -11.03 -3.72 4.43
CA ASP A 114 -10.67 -5.04 3.88
C ASP A 114 -9.93 -5.92 4.90
N ILE A 115 -8.90 -5.40 5.60
CA ILE A 115 -8.18 -6.18 6.64
C ILE A 115 -9.14 -6.63 7.75
N LEU A 116 -9.96 -5.71 8.25
CA LEU A 116 -10.89 -5.96 9.35
C LEU A 116 -11.97 -6.95 8.94
N GLY A 117 -12.52 -6.79 7.74
CA GLY A 117 -13.44 -7.74 7.15
C GLY A 117 -12.84 -9.14 7.12
N LYS A 118 -11.68 -9.30 6.45
CA LYS A 118 -11.08 -10.63 6.18
C LYS A 118 -10.71 -11.35 7.46
N SER A 119 -10.49 -10.60 8.53
CA SER A 119 -10.19 -11.10 9.87
C SER A 119 -11.44 -11.37 10.72
N GLY A 120 -12.64 -11.33 10.14
CA GLY A 120 -13.92 -11.55 10.83
C GLY A 120 -14.36 -10.40 11.77
N LYS A 121 -13.66 -9.26 11.76
CA LYS A 121 -13.94 -8.11 12.64
C LYS A 121 -14.93 -7.13 12.02
N VAL A 122 -16.01 -7.66 11.44
CA VAL A 122 -17.02 -6.89 10.68
C VAL A 122 -17.60 -5.72 11.48
N LYS A 123 -17.91 -5.91 12.77
CA LYS A 123 -18.43 -4.83 13.63
C LYS A 123 -17.46 -3.66 13.73
N ARG A 124 -16.16 -3.93 13.84
CA ARG A 124 -15.10 -2.91 13.88
C ARG A 124 -14.93 -2.24 12.52
N ALA A 125 -15.05 -3.00 11.43
CA ALA A 125 -15.04 -2.44 10.08
C ALA A 125 -16.20 -1.46 9.87
N LEU A 126 -17.41 -1.82 10.30
CA LEU A 126 -18.59 -0.94 10.23
C LEU A 126 -18.44 0.30 11.11
N GLN A 127 -17.86 0.16 12.30
CA GLN A 127 -17.56 1.29 13.18
C GLN A 127 -16.58 2.25 12.51
N LEU A 128 -15.49 1.74 11.93
CA LEU A 128 -14.52 2.57 11.22
C LEU A 128 -15.17 3.36 10.09
N VAL A 129 -16.04 2.73 9.29
CA VAL A 129 -16.77 3.40 8.20
C VAL A 129 -17.60 4.58 8.70
N ARG A 130 -18.17 4.49 9.90
CA ARG A 130 -18.97 5.56 10.52
C ARG A 130 -18.12 6.68 11.14
N GLU A 131 -16.89 6.37 11.53
CA GLU A 131 -15.96 7.31 12.16
C GLU A 131 -15.09 8.06 11.13
N MET A 132 -15.13 7.67 9.85
CA MET A 132 -14.41 8.37 8.79
C MET A 132 -14.84 9.85 8.71
N PRO A 133 -13.92 10.76 8.37
CA PRO A 133 -14.23 12.19 8.28
C PRO A 133 -15.03 12.59 7.04
N PHE A 134 -15.40 11.62 6.19
CA PHE A 134 -16.16 11.79 4.96
C PHE A 134 -17.06 10.59 4.72
N GLU A 135 -18.05 10.76 3.84
CA GLU A 135 -18.99 9.69 3.48
C GLU A 135 -18.29 8.56 2.71
N ALA A 136 -18.71 7.33 3.00
CA ALA A 136 -18.22 6.14 2.31
C ALA A 136 -18.82 6.02 0.90
N ASP A 137 -17.98 5.66 -0.06
CA ASP A 137 -18.37 5.39 -1.44
C ASP A 137 -18.84 3.93 -1.65
N ASP A 138 -19.31 3.65 -2.86
CA ASP A 138 -19.72 2.32 -3.29
C ASP A 138 -18.61 1.27 -3.14
N VAL A 139 -17.35 1.67 -3.33
CA VAL A 139 -16.19 0.79 -3.20
C VAL A 139 -16.01 0.31 -1.76
N ILE A 140 -16.09 1.20 -0.76
CA ILE A 140 -15.99 0.82 0.65
C ILE A 140 -17.16 -0.06 1.06
N TRP A 141 -18.39 0.28 0.68
CA TRP A 141 -19.56 -0.55 1.00
C TRP A 141 -19.49 -1.94 0.37
N ARG A 142 -19.07 -2.02 -0.90
CA ARG A 142 -18.83 -3.29 -1.59
C ARG A 142 -17.75 -4.11 -0.90
N THR A 143 -16.67 -3.46 -0.45
CA THR A 143 -15.60 -4.13 0.31
C THR A 143 -16.15 -4.70 1.61
N LEU A 144 -16.94 -3.94 2.36
CA LEU A 144 -17.54 -4.41 3.62
C LEU A 144 -18.50 -5.59 3.39
N LEU A 145 -19.39 -5.48 2.38
CA LEU A 145 -20.39 -6.51 2.06
C LEU A 145 -19.74 -7.78 1.52
N GLY A 146 -18.74 -7.66 0.65
CA GLY A 146 -18.04 -8.80 0.04
C GLY A 146 -17.31 -9.67 1.06
N VAL A 147 -17.00 -9.13 2.25
CA VAL A 147 -16.34 -9.88 3.31
C VAL A 147 -17.33 -10.40 4.38
N CYS A 148 -18.62 -10.07 4.26
CA CYS A 148 -19.68 -10.63 5.10
C CYS A 148 -20.36 -11.86 4.48
N ALA A 149 -20.05 -12.18 3.23
CA ALA A 149 -20.59 -13.33 2.48
C ALA A 149 -19.78 -14.59 2.74
#